data_AF-A0A920A3Q0-F1
#
_entry.id   AF-A0A920A3Q0-F1
#
_cell.length_a   1.000
_cell.length_b   1.000
_cell.length_c   1.000
_cell.angle_alpha   90.00
_cell.angle_beta   90.00
_cell.angle_gamma   90.00
#
_symmetry.space_group_name_H-M   'P 1'
#
loop_
_entity.id
_entity.type
_entity.pdbx_description
1 polymer ?
#
loop_
_entity_poly.entity_id
_entity_poly.type
_entity_poly.pdbx_seq_one_letter_code
_entity_poly.pdbx_strand_id
1 'polypeptide(L)' 'MSVPDILLSGNHEEIKAWREYQSIKTTLEKRPEIFDKIKLTKKQKKLLEELDSKRIL' A
#
# COMPACT_ATOMS: atom_id res chain seq x y z
N MET A 1 -7.10 -12.70 15.50
CA MET A 1 -6.37 -11.78 14.60
C MET A 1 -6.03 -10.57 15.43
N SER A 2 -4.75 -10.28 15.68
CA SER A 2 -4.36 -9.11 16.47
C SER A 2 -4.42 -7.86 15.61
N VAL A 3 -4.81 -6.73 16.20
CA VAL A 3 -4.77 -5.43 15.53
C VAL A 3 -3.30 -4.99 15.43
N PRO A 4 -2.82 -4.53 14.26
CA PRO A 4 -1.47 -3.99 14.12
C PRO A 4 -1.23 -2.80 15.07
N ASP A 5 -0.08 -2.78 15.75
CA ASP A 5 0.26 -1.75 16.74
C ASP A 5 0.24 -0.32 16.15
N ILE A 6 0.57 -0.18 14.87
CA ILE A 6 0.51 1.10 14.13
C ILE A 6 -0.91 1.70 14.08
N LEU A 7 -1.95 0.87 14.18
CA LEU A 7 -3.34 1.33 14.26
C LEU A 7 -3.76 1.72 15.68
N LEU A 8 -2.97 1.32 16.68
CA LEU A 8 -3.19 1.62 18.09
C LEU A 8 -2.38 2.84 18.57
N SER A 9 -1.40 3.31 17.78
CA SER A 9 -0.48 4.39 18.17
C SER A 9 -1.12 5.78 18.26
N GLY A 10 -2.31 5.97 17.67
CA GLY A 10 -2.96 7.28 17.57
C GLY A 10 -2.24 8.27 16.62
N ASN A 11 -1.15 7.85 15.97
CA ASN A 11 -0.42 8.69 15.03
C ASN A 11 -1.13 8.68 13.67
N HIS A 12 -1.91 9.72 13.41
CA HIS A 12 -2.71 9.83 12.20
C HIS A 12 -1.89 9.80 10.90
N GLU A 13 -0.66 10.32 10.91
CA GLU A 13 0.20 10.31 9.72
C GLU A 13 0.68 8.89 9.40
N GLU A 14 1.14 8.16 10.41
CA GLU A 14 1.54 6.76 10.26
C GLU A 14 0.38 5.85 9.86
N ILE A 15 -0.79 6.06 10.47
CA ILE A 15 -2.00 5.31 10.12
C ILE A 15 -2.39 5.58 8.66
N LYS A 16 -2.28 6.83 8.20
CA LYS A 16 -2.56 7.19 6.81
C LYS A 16 -1.58 6.51 5.85
N ALA A 17 -0.28 6.56 6.16
CA ALA A 17 0.75 5.90 5.36
C ALA A 17 0.55 4.38 5.32
N TRP A 18 0.21 3.77 6.45
CA TRP A 18 -0.07 2.33 6.54
C TRP A 18 -1.30 1.94 5.71
N ARG A 19 -2.39 2.72 5.79
CA ARG A 19 -3.61 2.46 5.00
C ARG A 19 -3.35 2.59 3.50
N GLU A 20 -2.57 3.59 3.09
CA GLU A 20 -2.17 3.76 1.69
C GLU A 20 -1.34 2.56 1.19
N TYR A 21 -0.37 2.12 1.99
CA TYR A 21 0.42 0.92 1.71
C TYR A 21 -0.44 -0.34 1.57
N GLN A 22 -1.34 -0.58 2.54
CA GLN A 22 -2.22 -1.76 2.49
C GLN A 22 -3.19 -1.72 1.31
N SER A 23 -3.69 -0.54 0.95
CA SER A 23 -4.58 -0.36 -0.21
C SER A 23 -3.87 -0.73 -1.51
N ILE A 24 -2.66 -0.21 -1.72
CA ILE A 24 -1.86 -0.51 -2.91
C ILE A 24 -1.48 -1.99 -2.94
N LYS A 25 -1.01 -2.54 -1.81
CA LYS A 25 -0.66 -3.96 -1.68
C LYS A 25 -1.84 -4.87 -2.03
N THR A 26 -3.00 -4.64 -1.43
CA THR A 26 -4.21 -5.46 -1.66
C THR A 26 -4.67 -5.34 -3.11
N THR A 27 -4.59 -4.15 -3.69
CA THR A 27 -4.94 -3.92 -5.09
C THR A 27 -3.97 -4.65 -6.01
N LEU A 28 -2.67 -4.64 -5.74
CA LEU A 28 -1.67 -5.39 -6.51
C LEU A 28 -1.90 -6.90 -6.45
N GLU A 29 -2.24 -7.43 -5.28
CA GLU A 29 -2.47 -8.86 -5.09
C GLU A 29 -3.77 -9.35 -5.74
N LYS A 30 -4.84 -8.55 -5.69
CA LYS A 30 -6.19 -9.00 -6.08
C LYS A 30 -6.69 -8.44 -7.40
N ARG A 31 -6.29 -7.21 -7.75
CA ARG A 31 -6.79 -6.44 -8.90
C ARG A 31 -5.72 -5.52 -9.52
N PRO A 32 -4.59 -6.06 -9.99
CA PRO A 32 -3.50 -5.26 -10.55
C PRO A 32 -3.95 -4.42 -11.76
N GLU A 33 -4.97 -4.84 -12.50
CA GLU A 33 -5.53 -4.15 -13.66
C GLU A 33 -6.12 -2.76 -13.33
N ILE A 34 -6.36 -2.45 -12.05
CA ILE A 34 -6.81 -1.12 -11.63
C ILE A 34 -5.70 -0.09 -11.87
N PHE A 35 -4.44 -0.47 -11.69
CA PHE A 35 -3.31 0.46 -11.83
C PHE A 35 -3.13 0.97 -13.26
N ASP A 36 -3.59 0.21 -14.26
CA ASP A 36 -3.57 0.64 -15.66
C ASP A 36 -4.62 1.73 -15.95
N LYS A 37 -5.66 1.83 -15.12
CA LYS A 37 -6.80 2.73 -15.30
C LYS A 37 -6.72 4.01 -14.46
N ILE A 38 -5.81 4.06 -13.49
CA ILE A 38 -5.68 5.19 -12.57
C ILE A 38 -4.32 5.87 -12.69
N LYS A 39 -4.28 7.18 -12.44
CA LYS A 39 -3.01 7.91 -12.33
C LYS A 39 -2.52 7.86 -10.89
N LEU A 40 -1.42 7.16 -10.67
CA LEU A 40 -0.74 7.14 -9.37
C LEU A 40 0.10 8.40 -9.17
N THR A 41 0.18 8.86 -7.92
CA THR A 41 1.16 9.90 -7.55
C THR A 41 2.59 9.33 -7.59
N LYS A 42 3.60 10.21 -7.61
CA LYS A 42 5.02 9.78 -7.55
C LYS A 42 5.31 8.87 -6.34
N LYS A 43 4.73 9.18 -5.18
CA LYS A 43 4.89 8.39 -3.95
C LYS A 43 4.26 7.00 -4.10
N GLN A 44 3.04 6.93 -4.62
CA GLN A 44 2.32 5.67 -4.82
C GLN A 44 2.99 4.79 -5.86
N LYS A 45 3.50 5.39 -6.95
CA LYS A 45 4.25 4.65 -7.98
C LYS A 45 5.51 4.01 -7.41
N LYS A 46 6.29 4.75 -6.61
CA LYS A 46 7.47 4.21 -5.93
C LYS A 46 7.09 3.06 -4.99
N LEU A 47 6.01 3.22 -4.23
CA LEU A 47 5.52 2.17 -3.33
C LEU A 47 5.09 0.91 -4.07
N LEU A 48 4.43 1.07 -5.22
CA LEU A 48 4.03 -0.03 -6.09
C LEU A 48 5.25 -0.78 -6.64
N GLU A 49 6.27 -0.07 -7.12
CA GLU A 49 7.53 -0.65 -7.62
C GLU A 49 8.28 -1.42 -6.51
N GLU A 50 8.34 -0.86 -5.29
CA GLU A 50 8.92 -1.53 -4.12
C GLU A 50 8.15 -2.81 -3.75
N LEU A 51 6.82 -2.78 -3.81
CA LEU A 51 5.96 -3.93 -3.53
C LEU A 51 6.10 -5.03 -4.59
N ASP A 52 6.13 -4.67 -5.87
CA ASP A 52 6.27 -5.65 -6.96
C ASP A 52 7.67 -6.27 -6.98
N SER A 53 8.71 -5.49 -6.69
CA SER A 53 10.09 -6.00 -6.53
C SER A 53 10.18 -7.03 -5.40
N LYS A 54 9.51 -6.80 -4.26
CA LYS A 54 9.46 -7.74 -3.13
C LYS A 54 8.65 -9.00 -3.41
N ARG A 55 7.78 -9.01 -4.44
CA ARG A 55 6.99 -10.18 -4.83
C ARG A 55 7.78 -11.16 -5.69
N ILE A 56 8.79 -10.67 -6.41
CA ILE A 56 9.62 -11.47 -7.32
C ILE A 56 10.72 -12.24 -6.56
N LEU A 57 11.00 -11.85 -5.31
CA LEU A 57 11.86 -12.56 -4.35
C LEU A 57 11.05 -13.57 -3.53
#